data_AF-A0A7M3MH40-F1
#
_entry.id   AF-A0A7M3MH40-F1
#
_cell.length_a   1.000
_cell.length_b   1.000
_cell.length_c   1.000
_cell.angle_alpha   90.00
_cell.angle_beta   90.00
_cell.angle_gamma   90.00
#
_symmetry.space_group_name_H-M   'P 1'
#
loop_
_entity.id
_entity.type
_entity.pdbx_description
1 polymer ?
#
loop_
_entity_poly.entity_id
_entity_poly.type
_entity_poly.pdbx_seq_one_letter_code
_entity_poly.pdbx_strand_id
1 'polypeptide(L)'
;MAGKIVNGVNVDALAETIEAIKKDPEIAAFKFRVKNTWRNGTQNHATIQGFYGAKEEHPDRKARLDYDIDEPPVLMGEDKGPNPVEFLLVGLSGCITTAFVANAAARGIVIHSLEAELEGDLDIRGFLDLDKDVPPGYKEIRFRFTIDADATEEELQELAQYARDHSPVASTIMRATPVTVSLAGR
;
A
#
# COMPACT_ATOMS: atom_id res chain seq x y z
N MET A 1 -2.32 -31.24 7.52
CA MET A 1 -3.10 -30.67 8.63
C MET A 1 -3.24 -29.18 8.36
N ALA A 2 -4.38 -28.55 8.68
CA ALA A 2 -4.48 -27.10 8.55
C ALA A 2 -3.55 -26.44 9.58
N GLY A 3 -2.66 -25.55 9.13
CA GLY A 3 -1.71 -24.84 10.02
C GLY A 3 -2.42 -23.93 11.02
N LYS A 4 -1.70 -23.48 12.05
CA LYS A 4 -2.20 -22.53 13.04
C LYS A 4 -2.60 -21.22 12.36
N ILE A 5 -3.84 -20.78 12.62
CA ILE A 5 -4.38 -19.52 12.09
C ILE A 5 -4.55 -18.52 13.24
N VAL A 6 -4.04 -17.29 13.08
CA VAL A 6 -4.27 -16.15 13.98
C VAL A 6 -4.60 -14.93 13.13
N ASN A 7 -5.68 -14.21 13.43
CA ASN A 7 -6.19 -13.06 12.66
C ASN A 7 -6.38 -13.37 11.15
N GLY A 8 -6.74 -14.61 10.80
CA GLY A 8 -6.86 -15.06 9.41
C GLY A 8 -5.53 -15.34 8.69
N VAL A 9 -4.39 -15.15 9.35
CA VAL A 9 -3.04 -15.45 8.84
C VAL A 9 -2.63 -16.86 9.23
N ASN A 10 -2.18 -17.66 8.27
CA ASN A 10 -1.54 -18.96 8.55
C ASN A 10 -0.10 -18.72 9.03
N VAL A 11 0.11 -18.77 10.35
CA VAL A 11 1.40 -18.42 10.95
C VAL A 11 2.47 -19.49 10.73
N ASP A 12 2.06 -20.74 10.53
CA ASP A 12 2.99 -21.82 10.17
C ASP A 12 3.53 -21.61 8.75
N ALA A 13 2.65 -21.32 7.79
CA ALA A 13 3.05 -21.02 6.41
C ALA A 13 3.91 -19.75 6.31
N LEU A 14 3.65 -18.74 7.16
CA LEU A 14 4.49 -17.55 7.27
C LEU A 14 5.90 -17.91 7.75
N ALA A 15 6.02 -18.73 8.79
CA ALA A 15 7.31 -19.20 9.30
C ALA A 15 8.08 -20.02 8.24
N GLU A 16 7.39 -20.93 7.54
CA GLU A 16 7.97 -21.69 6.42
C GLU A 16 8.50 -20.77 5.31
N THR A 17 7.74 -19.72 4.97
CA THR A 17 8.16 -18.72 3.97
C THR A 17 9.41 -17.98 4.41
N ILE A 18 9.51 -17.60 5.69
CA ILE A 18 10.69 -16.95 6.26
C ILE A 18 11.91 -17.87 6.15
N GLU A 19 11.78 -19.14 6.53
CA GLU A 19 12.88 -20.11 6.43
C GLU A 19 13.29 -20.39 4.98
N ALA A 20 12.33 -20.44 4.05
CA ALA A 20 12.62 -20.56 2.62
C ALA A 20 13.44 -19.37 2.11
N ILE A 21 13.06 -18.14 2.48
CA ILE A 21 13.79 -16.92 2.12
C ILE A 21 15.18 -16.87 2.77
N LYS A 22 15.33 -17.29 4.03
CA LYS A 22 16.65 -17.37 4.68
C LYS A 22 17.59 -18.32 3.93
N LYS A 23 17.06 -19.43 3.40
CA LYS A 23 17.83 -20.42 2.64
C LYS A 23 18.13 -19.97 1.21
N ASP A 24 17.19 -19.30 0.57
CA ASP A 24 17.32 -18.75 -0.79
C ASP A 24 16.74 -17.32 -0.83
N PRO A 25 17.56 -16.29 -0.58
CA PRO A 25 17.10 -14.90 -0.53
C PRO A 25 16.49 -14.39 -1.84
N GLU A 26 16.77 -15.02 -2.98
CA GLU A 26 16.18 -14.62 -4.27
C GLU A 26 14.67 -14.84 -4.32
N ILE A 27 14.13 -15.73 -3.48
CA ILE A 27 12.68 -15.97 -3.34
C ILE A 27 11.96 -14.67 -2.93
N ALA A 28 12.62 -13.80 -2.16
CA ALA A 28 12.05 -12.53 -1.69
C ALA A 28 11.99 -11.44 -2.77
N ALA A 29 12.47 -11.69 -4.00
CA ALA A 29 12.41 -10.70 -5.07
C ALA A 29 11.04 -10.70 -5.75
N PHE A 30 10.35 -9.55 -5.68
CA PHE A 30 9.05 -9.34 -6.33
C PHE A 30 9.09 -8.17 -7.30
N LYS A 31 8.29 -8.24 -8.36
CA LYS A 31 8.03 -7.11 -9.27
C LYS A 31 6.52 -6.99 -9.47
N PHE A 32 5.96 -5.89 -8.98
CA PHE A 32 4.54 -5.55 -9.19
C PHE A 32 4.39 -4.62 -10.39
N ARG A 33 3.28 -4.75 -11.10
CA ARG A 33 3.02 -4.01 -12.34
C ARG A 33 1.59 -3.49 -12.36
N VAL A 34 1.43 -2.31 -12.94
CA VAL A 34 0.14 -1.71 -13.27
C VAL A 34 0.25 -1.13 -14.68
N LYS A 35 -0.83 -1.26 -15.46
CA LYS A 35 -0.98 -0.55 -16.73
C LYS A 35 -2.06 0.51 -16.56
N ASN A 36 -1.78 1.72 -17.03
CA ASN A 36 -2.76 2.80 -17.03
C ASN A 36 -3.02 3.29 -18.46
N THR A 37 -4.28 3.56 -18.77
CA THR A 37 -4.70 4.19 -20.03
C THR A 37 -5.50 5.44 -19.75
N TRP A 38 -5.08 6.56 -20.31
CA TRP A 38 -5.87 7.79 -20.36
C TRP A 38 -7.19 7.54 -21.12
N ARG A 39 -8.27 8.15 -20.63
CA ARG A 39 -9.59 8.09 -21.26
C ARG A 39 -10.01 9.45 -21.81
N ASN A 40 -10.25 10.42 -20.94
CA ASN A 40 -10.67 11.76 -21.30
C ASN A 40 -10.50 12.71 -20.10
N GLY A 41 -10.09 13.96 -20.33
CA GLY A 41 -9.87 14.90 -19.23
C GLY A 41 -8.91 14.32 -18.18
N THR A 42 -9.29 14.43 -16.90
CA THR A 42 -8.62 13.84 -15.74
C THR A 42 -8.85 12.33 -15.61
N GLN A 43 -9.85 11.79 -16.32
CA GLN A 43 -10.20 10.38 -16.23
C GLN A 43 -9.15 9.49 -16.89
N ASN A 44 -8.72 8.48 -16.14
CA ASN A 44 -7.86 7.42 -16.60
C ASN A 44 -8.24 6.08 -15.94
N HIS A 45 -7.69 4.98 -16.45
CA HIS A 45 -8.06 3.64 -16.01
C HIS A 45 -6.83 2.77 -15.78
N ALA A 46 -6.69 2.26 -14.58
CA ALA A 46 -5.60 1.39 -14.17
C ALA A 46 -6.07 -0.08 -14.11
N THR A 47 -5.27 -0.98 -14.67
CA THR A 47 -5.49 -2.42 -14.61
C THR A 47 -4.27 -3.10 -13.97
N ILE A 48 -4.53 -3.94 -12.98
CA ILE A 48 -3.56 -4.86 -12.36
C ILE A 48 -3.90 -6.28 -12.80
N GLN A 49 -2.94 -6.97 -13.44
CA GLN A 49 -3.13 -8.31 -13.98
C GLN A 49 -2.21 -9.34 -13.32
N GLY A 50 -0.89 -9.14 -13.37
CA GLY A 50 0.09 -10.12 -12.91
C GLY A 50 1.26 -9.50 -12.14
N PHE A 51 2.16 -10.35 -11.65
CA PHE A 51 3.38 -9.96 -10.95
C PHE A 51 4.46 -11.03 -11.11
N TYR A 52 5.70 -10.66 -10.84
CA TYR A 52 6.79 -11.63 -10.64
C TYR A 52 7.03 -11.79 -9.15
N GLY A 53 7.27 -13.01 -8.67
CA GLY A 53 7.55 -13.29 -7.27
C GLY A 53 7.93 -14.75 -7.05
N ALA A 54 8.65 -15.05 -5.97
CA ALA A 54 9.07 -16.42 -5.65
C ALA A 54 9.78 -17.13 -6.83
N LYS A 55 10.58 -16.38 -7.60
CA LYS A 55 11.36 -16.85 -8.76
C LYS A 55 10.53 -17.28 -9.98
N GLU A 56 9.26 -16.92 -10.04
CA GLU A 56 8.38 -17.24 -11.17
C GLU A 56 7.51 -16.05 -11.59
N GLU A 57 7.06 -16.08 -12.84
CA GLU A 57 6.12 -15.09 -13.38
C GLU A 57 4.69 -15.58 -13.14
N HIS A 58 3.87 -14.74 -12.52
CA HIS A 58 2.44 -14.95 -12.30
C HIS A 58 1.68 -14.01 -13.25
N PRO A 59 1.41 -14.43 -14.51
CA PRO A 59 0.89 -13.52 -15.53
C PRO A 59 -0.54 -13.07 -15.24
N ASP A 60 -1.32 -13.89 -14.51
CA ASP A 60 -2.73 -13.67 -14.26
C ASP A 60 -3.07 -13.83 -12.77
N ARG A 61 -3.71 -12.81 -12.22
CA ARG A 61 -4.51 -12.93 -11.00
C ARG A 61 -5.81 -13.65 -11.33
N LYS A 62 -6.38 -14.32 -10.32
CA LYS A 62 -7.69 -14.99 -10.43
C LYS A 62 -8.81 -14.07 -10.93
N ALA A 63 -8.70 -12.77 -10.65
CA ALA A 63 -9.59 -11.74 -11.16
C ALA A 63 -8.78 -10.54 -11.67
N ARG A 64 -9.23 -9.94 -12.77
CA ARG A 64 -8.73 -8.65 -13.25
C ARG A 64 -9.18 -7.56 -12.28
N LEU A 65 -8.24 -6.72 -11.87
CA LEU A 65 -8.52 -5.61 -10.96
C LEU A 65 -8.39 -4.31 -11.75
N ASP A 66 -9.52 -3.66 -11.95
CA ASP A 66 -9.67 -2.45 -12.74
C ASP A 66 -10.12 -1.30 -11.84
N TYR A 67 -9.50 -0.13 -12.02
CA TYR A 67 -9.76 1.06 -11.21
C TYR A 67 -9.94 2.26 -12.14
N ASP A 68 -11.10 2.90 -12.04
CA ASP A 68 -11.30 4.23 -12.61
C ASP A 68 -10.74 5.28 -11.65
N ILE A 69 -9.98 6.22 -12.20
CA ILE A 69 -9.30 7.30 -11.48
C ILE A 69 -9.76 8.59 -12.13
N ASP A 70 -10.20 9.54 -11.31
CA ASP A 70 -10.67 10.85 -11.76
C ASP A 70 -10.46 11.90 -10.65
N GLU A 71 -10.83 13.15 -10.91
CA GLU A 71 -10.79 14.23 -9.94
C GLU A 71 -12.22 14.68 -9.56
N PRO A 72 -12.40 15.32 -8.39
CA PRO A 72 -13.65 16.01 -8.10
C PRO A 72 -13.82 17.27 -8.98
N PRO A 73 -15.04 17.83 -9.11
CA PRO A 73 -15.30 19.01 -9.94
C PRO A 73 -14.42 20.22 -9.62
N VAL A 74 -14.08 20.43 -8.35
CA VAL A 74 -13.18 21.52 -7.93
C VAL A 74 -11.74 21.36 -8.45
N LEU A 75 -11.36 20.14 -8.83
CA LEU A 75 -10.10 19.77 -9.47
C LEU A 75 -10.31 19.35 -10.94
N MET A 76 -11.36 19.87 -11.58
CA MET A 76 -11.65 19.74 -13.02
C MET A 76 -12.01 18.33 -13.51
N GLY A 77 -12.40 17.42 -12.61
CA GLY A 77 -12.95 16.11 -12.97
C GLY A 77 -14.47 16.03 -12.83
N GLU A 78 -14.99 14.81 -12.86
CA GLU A 78 -16.43 14.52 -12.86
C GLU A 78 -16.82 13.48 -11.79
N ASP A 79 -16.01 13.30 -10.74
CA ASP A 79 -16.22 12.30 -9.68
C ASP A 79 -16.38 10.85 -10.22
N LYS A 80 -15.68 10.50 -11.31
CA LYS A 80 -15.77 9.14 -11.91
C LYS A 80 -14.89 8.08 -11.24
N GLY A 81 -14.18 8.45 -10.18
CA GLY A 81 -13.33 7.59 -9.36
C GLY A 81 -12.56 8.42 -8.33
N PRO A 82 -11.91 7.78 -7.34
CA PRO A 82 -11.01 8.48 -6.42
C PRO A 82 -9.85 9.13 -7.19
N ASN A 83 -9.34 10.23 -6.66
CA ASN A 83 -8.18 10.88 -7.25
C ASN A 83 -6.87 10.13 -6.94
N PRO A 84 -5.79 10.40 -7.68
CA PRO A 84 -4.53 9.68 -7.51
C PRO A 84 -3.94 9.76 -6.10
N VAL A 85 -4.11 10.89 -5.40
CA VAL A 85 -3.56 11.08 -4.05
C VAL A 85 -4.40 10.37 -2.98
N GLU A 86 -5.71 10.25 -3.16
CA GLU A 86 -6.57 9.37 -2.37
C GLU A 86 -6.19 7.89 -2.57
N PHE A 87 -5.91 7.48 -3.82
CA PHE A 87 -5.39 6.12 -4.09
C PHE A 87 -4.06 5.83 -3.39
N LEU A 88 -3.19 6.84 -3.22
CA LEU A 88 -1.98 6.71 -2.42
C LEU A 88 -2.32 6.41 -0.95
N LEU A 89 -3.30 7.12 -0.37
CA LEU A 89 -3.77 6.87 0.99
C LEU A 89 -4.43 5.48 1.13
N VAL A 90 -5.18 5.02 0.14
CA VAL A 90 -5.73 3.65 0.09
C VAL A 90 -4.61 2.60 0.10
N GLY A 91 -3.56 2.81 -0.69
CA GLY A 91 -2.39 1.91 -0.69
C GLY A 91 -1.66 1.91 0.65
N LEU A 92 -1.46 3.09 1.25
CA LEU A 92 -0.81 3.25 2.55
C LEU A 92 -1.62 2.60 3.68
N SER A 93 -2.93 2.82 3.71
CA SER A 93 -3.84 2.25 4.70
C SER A 93 -3.79 0.72 4.67
N GLY A 94 -3.98 0.12 3.51
CA GLY A 94 -3.92 -1.33 3.35
C GLY A 94 -2.56 -1.92 3.72
N CYS A 95 -1.47 -1.23 3.37
CA CYS A 95 -0.12 -1.74 3.60
C CYS A 95 0.27 -1.73 5.09
N ILE A 96 0.03 -0.62 5.81
CA ILE A 96 0.29 -0.55 7.25
C ILE A 96 -0.62 -1.52 8.01
N THR A 97 -1.93 -1.57 7.68
CA THR A 97 -2.87 -2.51 8.32
C THR A 97 -2.44 -3.97 8.12
N THR A 98 -2.02 -4.35 6.90
CA THR A 98 -1.52 -5.70 6.62
C THR A 98 -0.27 -6.03 7.43
N ALA A 99 0.69 -5.10 7.51
CA ALA A 99 1.90 -5.27 8.29
C ALA A 99 1.61 -5.43 9.80
N PHE A 100 0.68 -4.62 10.32
CA PHE A 100 0.22 -4.69 11.71
C PHE A 100 -0.40 -6.06 12.03
N VAL A 101 -1.39 -6.48 11.24
CA VAL A 101 -2.12 -7.75 11.45
C VAL A 101 -1.19 -8.96 11.33
N ALA A 102 -0.31 -8.98 10.32
CA ALA A 102 0.63 -10.08 10.13
C ALA A 102 1.62 -10.19 11.30
N ASN A 103 2.12 -9.06 11.82
CA ASN A 103 3.04 -9.06 12.94
C ASN A 103 2.35 -9.44 14.26
N ALA A 104 1.13 -8.93 14.50
CA ALA A 104 0.31 -9.33 15.64
C ALA A 104 0.05 -10.85 15.63
N ALA A 105 -0.33 -11.40 14.46
CA ALA A 105 -0.54 -12.83 14.28
C ALA A 105 0.72 -13.66 14.59
N ALA A 106 1.88 -13.21 14.09
CA ALA A 106 3.17 -13.86 14.37
C ALA A 106 3.54 -13.85 15.87
N ARG A 107 3.12 -12.82 16.61
CA ARG A 107 3.28 -12.74 18.09
C ARG A 107 2.18 -13.49 18.84
N GLY A 108 1.16 -14.01 18.16
CA GLY A 108 0.02 -14.69 18.77
C GLY A 108 -1.01 -13.74 19.40
N ILE A 109 -0.94 -12.44 19.10
CA ILE A 109 -1.90 -11.43 19.55
C ILE A 109 -3.17 -11.52 18.69
N VAL A 110 -4.31 -11.70 19.34
CA VAL A 110 -5.62 -11.79 18.68
C VAL A 110 -6.22 -10.38 18.58
N ILE A 111 -6.66 -10.02 17.38
CA ILE A 111 -7.33 -8.74 17.09
C ILE A 111 -8.82 -9.03 16.90
N HIS A 112 -9.66 -8.36 17.68
CA HIS A 112 -11.12 -8.45 17.60
C HIS A 112 -11.70 -7.42 16.62
N SER A 113 -11.14 -6.20 16.60
CA SER A 113 -11.47 -5.16 15.62
C SER A 113 -10.27 -4.25 15.33
N LEU A 114 -10.20 -3.75 14.10
CA LEU A 114 -9.15 -2.85 13.65
C LEU A 114 -9.70 -1.94 12.56
N GLU A 115 -9.64 -0.63 12.79
CA GLU A 115 -10.08 0.40 11.84
C GLU A 115 -8.98 1.45 11.68
N ALA A 116 -8.80 1.95 10.45
CA ALA A 116 -7.74 2.90 10.11
C ALA A 116 -8.33 4.15 9.45
N GLU A 117 -7.96 5.32 9.97
CA GLU A 117 -8.32 6.64 9.42
C GLU A 117 -7.05 7.38 9.00
N LEU A 118 -7.06 7.96 7.81
CA LEU A 118 -5.94 8.72 7.26
C LEU A 118 -6.40 10.07 6.73
N GLU A 119 -5.59 11.09 6.96
CA GLU A 119 -5.71 12.39 6.33
C GLU A 119 -4.32 12.90 5.91
N GLY A 120 -4.25 13.70 4.85
CA GLY A 120 -3.00 14.29 4.41
C GLY A 120 -3.23 15.66 3.80
N ASP A 121 -2.27 16.56 4.03
CA ASP A 121 -2.36 17.95 3.57
C ASP A 121 -1.59 18.14 2.28
N LEU A 122 -2.28 18.63 1.24
CA LEU A 122 -1.70 18.94 -0.06
C LEU A 122 -1.82 20.44 -0.34
N ASP A 123 -0.82 21.01 -1.00
CA ASP A 123 -0.86 22.40 -1.47
C ASP A 123 -0.67 22.41 -2.98
N ILE A 124 -1.78 22.59 -3.70
CA ILE A 124 -1.82 22.45 -5.15
C ILE A 124 -0.99 23.50 -5.89
N ARG A 125 -0.47 24.54 -5.21
CA ARG A 125 0.47 25.50 -5.82
C ARG A 125 1.74 24.81 -6.33
N GLY A 126 2.19 23.75 -5.65
CA GLY A 126 3.33 22.95 -6.11
C GLY A 126 3.03 22.17 -7.38
N PHE A 127 1.84 21.55 -7.47
CA PHE A 127 1.40 20.85 -8.68
C PHE A 127 1.18 21.80 -9.87
N LEU A 128 0.62 22.99 -9.60
CA LEU A 128 0.34 24.02 -10.60
C LEU A 128 1.57 24.87 -10.99
N ASP A 129 2.75 24.57 -10.43
CA ASP A 129 4.01 25.31 -10.63
C ASP A 129 3.88 26.82 -10.33
N LEU A 130 3.07 27.17 -9.33
CA LEU A 130 2.84 28.56 -8.90
C LEU A 130 3.82 29.01 -7.81
N ASP A 131 4.43 28.07 -7.10
CA ASP A 131 5.38 28.32 -6.00
C ASP A 131 6.43 27.21 -5.96
N LYS A 132 7.70 27.57 -6.19
CA LYS A 132 8.82 26.59 -6.29
C LYS A 132 9.26 26.05 -4.93
N ASP A 133 8.90 26.73 -3.85
CA ASP A 133 9.23 26.30 -2.49
C ASP A 133 8.17 25.34 -1.92
N VAL A 134 7.05 25.15 -2.65
CA VAL A 134 5.98 24.23 -2.27
C VAL A 134 6.15 22.90 -3.01
N PRO A 135 6.43 21.78 -2.30
CA PRO A 135 6.49 20.48 -2.93
C PRO A 135 5.10 20.07 -3.45
N PRO A 136 5.01 19.36 -4.59
CA PRO A 136 3.72 18.94 -5.16
C PRO A 136 3.06 17.75 -4.44
N GLY A 137 3.76 17.12 -3.50
CA GLY A 137 3.27 15.97 -2.72
C GLY A 137 2.65 16.37 -1.38
N TYR A 138 2.18 15.37 -0.61
CA TYR A 138 1.69 15.58 0.75
C TYR A 138 2.77 16.21 1.65
N LYS A 139 2.38 17.23 2.44
CA LYS A 139 3.24 17.85 3.46
C LYS A 139 3.39 16.94 4.68
N GLU A 140 2.28 16.32 5.07
CA GLU A 140 2.18 15.35 6.15
C GLU A 140 1.01 14.42 5.85
N ILE A 141 1.14 13.16 6.27
CA ILE A 141 0.04 12.20 6.33
C ILE A 141 -0.07 11.73 7.78
N ARG A 142 -1.25 11.83 8.35
CA ARG A 142 -1.56 11.39 9.71
C ARG A 142 -2.40 10.13 9.62
N PHE A 143 -2.00 9.11 10.37
CA PHE A 143 -2.62 7.79 10.38
C PHE A 143 -3.06 7.49 11.80
N ARG A 144 -4.32 7.10 11.98
CA ARG A 144 -4.87 6.68 13.28
C ARG A 144 -5.49 5.29 13.17
N PHE A 145 -5.17 4.44 14.15
CA PHE A 145 -5.88 3.19 14.36
C PHE A 145 -6.89 3.31 15.52
N THR A 146 -8.02 2.63 15.37
CA THR A 146 -8.92 2.25 16.47
C THR A 146 -8.91 0.73 16.57
N ILE A 147 -8.53 0.18 17.72
CA ILE A 147 -8.20 -1.25 17.89
C ILE A 147 -8.86 -1.83 19.13
N ASP A 148 -9.37 -3.06 19.01
CA ASP A 148 -9.72 -3.95 20.11
C ASP A 148 -8.96 -5.28 19.94
N ALA A 149 -8.14 -5.67 20.91
CA ALA A 149 -7.24 -6.81 20.83
C ALA A 149 -6.83 -7.34 22.22
N ASP A 150 -6.41 -8.61 22.25
CA ASP A 150 -5.86 -9.26 23.45
C ASP A 150 -4.38 -8.89 23.65
N ALA A 151 -4.10 -7.59 23.88
CA ALA A 151 -2.76 -7.03 24.05
C ALA A 151 -2.78 -5.80 24.97
N THR A 152 -1.63 -5.44 25.54
CA THR A 152 -1.48 -4.18 26.27
C THR A 152 -1.33 -3.00 25.31
N GLU A 153 -1.58 -1.78 25.80
CA GLU A 153 -1.38 -0.55 25.02
C GLU A 153 0.06 -0.44 24.50
N GLU A 154 1.05 -0.82 25.32
CA GLU A 154 2.46 -0.81 24.93
C GLU A 154 2.73 -1.78 23.77
N GLU A 155 2.16 -3.00 23.81
CA GLU A 155 2.29 -3.97 22.71
C GLU A 155 1.65 -3.45 21.41
N LEU A 156 0.50 -2.78 21.52
CA LEU A 156 -0.18 -2.16 20.37
C LEU A 156 0.62 -1.01 19.77
N GLN A 157 1.23 -0.17 20.62
CA GLN A 157 2.10 0.91 20.16
C GLN A 157 3.36 0.38 19.47
N GLU A 158 3.98 -0.68 20.02
CA GLU A 158 5.11 -1.36 19.38
C GLU A 158 4.72 -1.96 18.02
N LEU A 159 3.55 -2.60 17.92
CA LEU A 159 3.04 -3.14 16.66
C LEU A 159 2.80 -2.04 15.63
N ALA A 160 2.22 -0.90 16.03
CA ALA A 160 1.97 0.24 15.16
C ALA A 160 3.27 0.85 14.62
N GLN A 161 4.27 1.06 15.49
CA GLN A 161 5.59 1.54 15.09
C GLN A 161 6.29 0.56 14.16
N TYR A 162 6.26 -0.73 14.50
CA TYR A 162 6.82 -1.78 13.66
C TYR A 162 6.16 -1.78 12.26
N ALA A 163 4.83 -1.71 12.19
CA ALA A 163 4.08 -1.69 10.95
C ALA A 163 4.40 -0.47 10.08
N ARG A 164 4.53 0.72 10.68
CA ARG A 164 4.96 1.94 9.98
C ARG A 164 6.36 1.77 9.38
N ASP A 165 7.30 1.26 10.16
CA ASP A 165 8.71 1.24 9.77
C ASP A 165 9.03 0.12 8.76
N HIS A 166 8.23 -0.96 8.75
CA HIS A 166 8.43 -2.13 7.88
C HIS A 166 7.42 -2.23 6.73
N SER A 167 6.41 -1.34 6.68
CA SER A 167 5.46 -1.26 5.55
C SER A 167 6.18 -0.80 4.28
N PRO A 168 6.14 -1.58 3.17
CA PRO A 168 6.72 -1.16 1.90
C PRO A 168 6.19 0.19 1.39
N VAL A 169 4.90 0.45 1.51
CA VAL A 169 4.30 1.73 1.04
C VAL A 169 4.71 2.89 1.93
N ALA A 170 4.69 2.72 3.25
CA ALA A 170 5.15 3.77 4.17
C ALA A 170 6.63 4.10 3.94
N SER A 171 7.47 3.07 3.79
CA SER A 171 8.89 3.23 3.48
C SER A 171 9.11 3.96 2.14
N THR A 172 8.29 3.68 1.13
CA THR A 172 8.35 4.34 -0.19
C THR A 172 8.03 5.82 -0.10
N ILE A 173 7.06 6.21 0.74
CA ILE A 173 6.65 7.61 0.95
C ILE A 173 7.67 8.36 1.82
N MET A 174 8.18 7.72 2.87
CA MET A 174 9.11 8.33 3.83
C MET A 174 10.54 8.45 3.30
N ARG A 175 10.85 7.84 2.14
CA ARG A 175 12.19 7.83 1.53
C ARG A 175 12.13 8.40 0.12
N ALA A 176 13.28 8.91 -0.34
CA ALA A 176 13.44 9.37 -1.72
C ALA A 176 13.58 8.17 -2.69
N THR A 177 12.48 7.47 -2.95
CA THR A 177 12.43 6.37 -3.92
C THR A 177 12.57 6.94 -5.33
N PRO A 178 13.60 6.58 -6.12
CA PRO A 178 13.77 7.12 -7.46
C PRO A 178 12.62 6.70 -8.38
N VAL A 179 11.99 7.68 -9.05
CA VAL A 179 10.99 7.45 -10.09
C VAL A 179 11.55 7.96 -11.42
N THR A 180 11.66 7.06 -12.40
CA THR A 180 12.14 7.40 -13.74
C THR A 180 11.00 7.33 -14.73
N VAL A 181 10.81 8.41 -15.49
CA VAL A 181 9.82 8.50 -16.57
C VAL A 181 10.56 8.49 -17.91
N SER A 182 10.10 7.67 -18.84
CA SER A 182 10.64 7.60 -20.20
C SER A 182 9.51 7.58 -21.23
N LEU A 183 9.80 8.07 -22.43
CA LEU A 183 8.87 8.05 -23.55
C LEU A 183 9.28 6.93 -24.51
N ALA A 184 8.35 6.02 -24.80
CA ALA A 184 8.50 5.08 -25.90
C ALA A 184 7.88 5.71 -27.16
N GLY A 185 8.68 5.86 -28.21
CA GLY A 185 8.16 6.21 -29.54
C GLY A 185 7.21 5.12 -30.04
N ARG A 186 6.21 5.51 -30.83
CA ARG A 186 5.39 4.57 -31.59
C ARG A 186 6.05 4.24 -32.93
#